data_AF-A0A3Q3MKP9-F1
#
_entry.id   AF-A0A3Q3MKP9-F1
#
_cell.length_a   1.000
_cell.length_b   1.000
_cell.length_c   1.000
_cell.angle_alpha   90.00
_cell.angle_beta   90.00
_cell.angle_gamma   90.00
#
_symmetry.space_group_name_H-M   'P 1'
#
loop_
_entity.id
_entity.type
_entity.pdbx_description
1 polymer ?
#
loop_
_entity_poly.entity_id
_entity_poly.type
_entity_poly.pdbx_seq_one_letter_code
_entity_poly.pdbx_strand_id
1 'polypeptide(L)'
;MRLGTEMSAKDLRKAPLKEQLEKARIELRLVEAERAAIKDRTEASVNKTKAAIDQLKQQNEQLRKQNIAEANKDANVIKAAFPDRPDLLRLLSNMSVEEALTTLKRRNLSILKRINAVDHGTKNDKCQGEERGGSHSAAVQTQKQEDDCKYLSELKKCVYSIEAECDMTEKRGASEDRAIVQLQEEALGYPASRKQMEAERQKDRKELEELQSRVTIAENFNEASKAELKQLELYYNEKITRAESTKVSKRKQLKELQAQAEEISKNAQREAKQREELSSQAQRSSTMMAEEEERARSTLNQAFQRIKEATGISSLQDLKKISQKDSRQHLMNEKEENEKVLQQLKEEREILNENFQDMKEKTAAKLCSDKQMLDVCKQRLQAQQRWCDASKERHSQLDKTVVFIRVWSERLADRLKHIKLPEDRRVTVCPESDEYFLELLDECELKLDVLLEKLQGKDLPAIKREIEEVGFSVKAEGRLRANAFIKTEDDLSEEEDKGEKDEPDVLSREELKRQSQQIIDSKSKKKRGKKKKGRV
;
A
#
# COMPACT_ATOMS: atom_id res chain seq x y z
N MET A 1 40.81 -17.68 -7.54
CA MET A 1 41.49 -18.85 -8.14
C MET A 1 42.47 -18.32 -9.16
N ARG A 2 43.76 -18.29 -8.83
CA ARG A 2 44.82 -17.94 -9.78
C ARG A 2 45.09 -19.20 -10.59
N LEU A 3 44.75 -19.18 -11.89
CA LEU A 3 45.28 -20.19 -12.80
C LEU A 3 46.71 -19.76 -13.11
N GLY A 4 47.65 -20.43 -12.44
CA GLY A 4 49.06 -20.33 -12.73
C GLY A 4 49.35 -21.05 -14.05
N THR A 5 49.75 -20.28 -15.05
CA THR A 5 50.55 -20.78 -16.16
C THR A 5 51.91 -20.11 -16.07
N GLU A 6 52.75 -20.59 -15.15
CA GLU A 6 54.19 -20.33 -15.20
C GLU A 6 54.78 -21.17 -16.34
N MET A 7 54.77 -20.62 -17.56
CA MET A 7 55.59 -21.13 -18.64
C MET A 7 57.04 -20.69 -18.44
N SER A 8 57.95 -21.66 -18.50
CA SER A 8 59.38 -21.47 -18.32
C SER A 8 59.94 -20.39 -19.24
N ALA A 9 60.71 -19.46 -18.69
CA ALA A 9 61.41 -18.38 -19.41
C ALA A 9 62.32 -18.86 -20.56
N LYS A 10 62.54 -20.17 -20.70
CA LYS A 10 63.31 -20.81 -21.78
C LYS A 10 62.54 -20.92 -23.10
N ASP A 11 61.21 -21.02 -23.09
CA ASP A 11 60.41 -21.21 -24.32
C ASP A 11 60.13 -19.89 -25.06
N LEU A 12 60.23 -18.76 -24.35
CA LEU A 12 60.14 -17.40 -24.92
C LEU A 12 61.34 -17.01 -25.79
N ARG A 13 62.47 -17.75 -25.77
CA ARG A 13 63.66 -17.37 -26.57
C ARG A 13 63.73 -17.97 -27.97
N LYS A 14 62.80 -18.87 -28.35
CA LYS A 14 62.85 -19.60 -29.64
C LYS A 14 61.78 -19.21 -30.67
N ALA A 15 60.74 -18.48 -30.28
CA ALA A 15 59.67 -18.05 -31.19
C ALA A 15 60.02 -16.72 -31.90
N PRO A 16 59.64 -16.50 -33.18
CA PRO A 16 59.90 -15.26 -33.88
C PRO A 16 59.28 -14.05 -33.14
N LEU A 17 60.01 -12.92 -33.09
CA LEU A 17 59.65 -11.71 -32.34
C LEU A 17 58.20 -11.23 -32.54
N LYS A 18 57.63 -11.41 -33.74
CA LYS A 18 56.23 -11.07 -34.05
C LYS A 18 55.22 -11.87 -33.24
N GLU A 19 55.50 -13.14 -33.00
CA GLU A 19 54.61 -14.06 -32.28
C GLU A 19 54.65 -13.78 -30.77
N GLN A 20 55.80 -13.40 -30.24
CA GLN A 20 55.93 -12.95 -28.85
C GLN A 20 55.18 -11.63 -28.61
N LEU A 21 55.23 -10.73 -29.59
CA LEU A 21 54.54 -9.44 -29.51
C LEU A 21 53.01 -9.58 -29.59
N GLU A 22 52.50 -10.49 -30.43
CA GLU A 22 51.07 -10.81 -30.45
C GLU A 22 50.60 -11.53 -29.18
N LYS A 23 51.39 -12.46 -28.63
CA LYS A 23 51.07 -13.08 -27.33
C LYS A 23 51.00 -12.05 -26.20
N ALA A 24 51.97 -11.14 -26.12
CA ALA A 24 51.96 -10.06 -25.14
C ALA A 24 50.75 -9.12 -25.30
N ARG A 25 50.31 -8.85 -26.55
CA ARG A 25 49.10 -8.06 -26.82
C ARG A 25 47.82 -8.76 -26.35
N ILE A 26 47.73 -10.08 -26.54
CA ILE A 26 46.58 -10.87 -26.09
C ILE A 26 46.53 -10.91 -24.55
N GLU A 27 47.67 -11.12 -23.89
CA GLU A 27 47.77 -11.08 -22.43
C GLU A 27 47.38 -9.70 -21.87
N LEU A 28 47.84 -8.60 -22.51
CA LEU A 28 47.47 -7.24 -22.11
C LEU A 28 45.96 -7.02 -22.18
N ARG A 29 45.32 -7.45 -23.28
CA ARG A 29 43.86 -7.36 -23.45
C ARG A 29 43.11 -8.19 -22.40
N LEU A 30 43.62 -9.37 -22.06
CA LEU A 30 43.02 -10.23 -21.03
C LEU A 30 43.10 -9.56 -19.66
N VAL A 31 44.26 -9.00 -19.29
CA VAL A 31 44.46 -8.29 -18.02
C VAL A 31 43.59 -7.03 -17.95
N GLU A 32 43.42 -6.31 -19.06
CA GLU A 32 42.51 -5.16 -19.14
C GLU A 32 41.04 -5.58 -18.95
N ALA A 33 40.62 -6.69 -19.57
CA ALA A 33 39.28 -7.25 -19.40
C ALA A 33 39.04 -7.73 -17.95
N GLU A 34 40.01 -8.39 -17.33
CA GLU A 34 39.93 -8.81 -15.93
C GLU A 34 39.87 -7.61 -14.98
N ARG A 35 40.66 -6.56 -15.23
CA ARG A 35 40.60 -5.30 -14.45
C ARG A 35 39.24 -4.62 -14.58
N ALA A 36 38.67 -4.59 -15.79
CA ALA A 36 37.32 -4.08 -16.01
C ALA A 36 36.27 -4.90 -15.25
N ALA A 37 36.29 -6.23 -15.37
CA ALA A 37 35.36 -7.11 -14.66
C ALA A 37 35.48 -7.00 -13.12
N ILE A 38 36.69 -6.84 -12.59
CA ILE A 38 36.91 -6.60 -11.16
C ILE A 38 36.32 -5.26 -10.74
N LYS A 39 36.52 -4.20 -11.54
CA LYS A 39 35.97 -2.87 -11.28
C LYS A 39 34.43 -2.88 -11.30
N ASP A 40 33.82 -3.53 -12.29
CA ASP A 40 32.37 -3.63 -12.39
C ASP A 40 31.79 -4.41 -11.20
N ARG A 41 32.48 -5.49 -10.76
CA ARG A 41 32.07 -6.27 -9.59
C ARG A 41 32.18 -5.48 -8.29
N THR A 42 33.23 -4.67 -8.11
CA THR A 42 33.37 -3.83 -6.91
C THR A 42 32.37 -2.69 -6.91
N GLU A 43 32.12 -2.04 -8.05
CA GLU A 43 31.08 -1.02 -8.20
C GLU A 43 29.68 -1.58 -7.92
N ALA A 44 29.36 -2.77 -8.46
CA ALA A 44 28.10 -3.45 -8.15
C ALA A 44 27.97 -3.76 -6.65
N SER A 45 29.06 -4.18 -5.99
CA SER A 45 29.06 -4.43 -4.54
C SER A 45 28.87 -3.13 -3.74
N VAL A 46 29.53 -2.04 -4.14
CA VAL A 46 29.40 -0.72 -3.51
C VAL A 46 27.98 -0.16 -3.68
N ASN A 47 27.37 -0.35 -4.85
CA ASN A 47 26.00 0.09 -5.08
C ASN A 47 25.00 -0.71 -4.24
N LYS A 48 25.22 -2.03 -4.06
CA LYS A 48 24.41 -2.86 -3.15
C LYS A 48 24.54 -2.40 -1.69
N THR A 49 25.76 -2.10 -1.22
CA THR A 49 25.94 -1.62 0.17
C THR A 49 25.35 -0.23 0.38
N LYS A 50 25.47 0.68 -0.59
CA LYS A 50 24.80 1.99 -0.56
C LYS A 50 23.28 1.84 -0.46
N ALA A 51 22.68 1.00 -1.31
CA ALA A 51 21.24 0.74 -1.25
C ALA A 51 20.80 0.16 0.11
N ALA A 52 21.58 -0.75 0.70
CA ALA A 52 21.30 -1.29 2.04
C ALA A 52 21.41 -0.20 3.13
N ILE A 53 22.41 0.69 3.05
CA ILE A 53 22.55 1.81 3.98
C ILE A 53 21.36 2.77 3.88
N ASP A 54 20.89 3.07 2.67
CA ASP A 54 19.77 3.97 2.47
C ASP A 54 18.45 3.35 2.97
N GLN A 55 18.26 2.04 2.79
CA GLN A 55 17.16 1.31 3.42
C GLN A 55 17.21 1.38 4.95
N LEU A 56 18.39 1.15 5.56
CA LEU A 56 18.56 1.24 7.01
C LEU A 56 18.33 2.66 7.54
N LYS A 57 18.69 3.70 6.78
CA LYS A 57 18.40 5.10 7.14
C LYS A 57 16.89 5.36 7.13
N GLN A 58 16.18 4.90 6.10
CA GLN A 58 14.72 5.03 6.02
C GLN A 58 14.03 4.29 7.17
N GLN A 59 14.46 3.06 7.47
CA GLN A 59 13.92 2.30 8.61
C GLN A 59 14.19 3.01 9.95
N ASN A 60 15.40 3.53 10.16
CA ASN A 60 15.71 4.31 11.36
C ASN A 60 14.85 5.59 11.48
N GLU A 61 14.59 6.27 10.36
CA GLU A 61 13.71 7.44 10.36
C GLU A 61 12.27 7.05 10.71
N GLN A 62 11.76 5.95 10.17
CA GLN A 62 10.44 5.41 10.50
C GLN A 62 10.34 5.04 11.98
N LEU A 63 11.32 4.32 12.52
CA LEU A 63 11.37 3.94 13.93
C LEU A 63 11.44 5.15 14.86
N ARG A 64 12.17 6.21 14.49
CA ARG A 64 12.17 7.48 15.23
C ARG A 64 10.79 8.13 15.24
N LYS A 65 10.10 8.18 14.09
CA LYS A 65 8.74 8.72 14.00
C LYS A 65 7.75 7.90 14.84
N GLN A 66 7.86 6.57 14.82
CA GLN A 66 7.03 5.67 15.63
C GLN A 66 7.28 5.87 17.13
N ASN A 67 8.53 5.92 17.58
CA ASN A 67 8.87 6.19 18.98
C ASN A 67 8.37 7.56 19.46
N ILE A 68 8.48 8.60 18.62
CA ILE A 68 7.93 9.93 18.95
C ILE A 68 6.40 9.88 19.04
N ALA A 69 5.74 9.17 18.12
CA ALA A 69 4.29 9.00 18.18
C ALA A 69 3.89 8.27 19.45
N GLU A 70 4.57 7.18 19.80
CA GLU A 70 4.35 6.37 21.00
C GLU A 70 4.58 7.15 22.30
N ALA A 71 5.68 7.88 22.41
CA ALA A 71 5.96 8.73 23.56
C ALA A 71 4.90 9.84 23.77
N ASN A 72 4.21 10.25 22.69
CA ASN A 72 3.16 11.26 22.75
C ASN A 72 1.74 10.70 22.80
N LYS A 73 1.53 9.37 22.71
CA LYS A 73 0.20 8.75 22.75
C LYS A 73 -0.55 9.15 24.03
N ASP A 74 0.10 8.95 25.18
CA ASP A 74 -0.49 9.24 26.49
C ASP A 74 -0.75 10.74 26.70
N ALA A 75 0.20 11.59 26.32
CA ALA A 75 0.06 13.03 26.40
C ALA A 75 -1.09 13.56 25.52
N ASN A 76 -1.33 12.94 24.36
CA ASN A 76 -2.44 13.29 23.47
C ASN A 76 -3.78 12.83 24.03
N VAL A 77 -3.85 11.64 24.63
CA VAL A 77 -5.06 11.13 25.31
C VAL A 77 -5.45 12.04 26.48
N ILE A 78 -4.47 12.46 27.30
CA ILE A 78 -4.69 13.38 28.43
C ILE A 78 -5.17 14.75 27.93
N LYS A 79 -4.60 15.28 26.84
CA LYS A 79 -5.05 16.54 26.21
C LYS A 79 -6.48 16.46 25.67
N ALA A 80 -6.84 15.33 25.05
CA ALA A 80 -8.18 15.12 24.52
C ALA A 80 -9.24 14.96 25.61
N ALA A 81 -8.87 14.37 26.76
CA ALA A 81 -9.79 14.18 27.88
C ALA A 81 -10.09 15.47 28.67
N PHE A 82 -9.18 16.45 28.67
CA PHE A 82 -9.30 17.68 29.47
C PHE A 82 -9.02 18.97 28.66
N PRO A 83 -9.75 19.25 27.57
CA PRO A 83 -9.47 20.40 26.71
C PRO A 83 -9.63 21.75 27.43
N ASP A 84 -10.59 21.85 28.36
CA ASP A 84 -10.98 23.12 29.02
C ASP A 84 -10.34 23.34 30.40
N ARG A 85 -9.36 22.51 30.80
CA ARG A 85 -8.75 22.53 32.14
C ARG A 85 -7.22 22.64 32.07
N PRO A 86 -6.67 23.83 31.77
CA PRO A 86 -5.23 24.02 31.57
C PRO A 86 -4.39 23.79 32.83
N ASP A 87 -5.00 23.97 34.00
CA ASP A 87 -4.43 23.69 35.33
C ASP A 87 -4.22 22.19 35.56
N LEU A 88 -5.16 21.35 35.12
CA LEU A 88 -5.04 19.88 35.16
C LEU A 88 -4.07 19.38 34.08
N LEU A 89 -4.13 19.92 32.87
CA LEU A 89 -3.22 19.54 31.79
C LEU A 89 -1.76 19.77 32.16
N ARG A 90 -1.42 20.90 32.79
CA ARG A 90 -0.04 21.18 33.21
C ARG A 90 0.47 20.21 34.27
N LEU A 91 -0.43 19.66 35.09
CA LEU A 91 -0.09 18.67 36.12
C LEU A 91 0.12 17.27 35.51
N LEU A 92 -0.65 16.93 34.47
CA LEU A 92 -0.75 15.59 33.92
C LEU A 92 0.05 15.37 32.62
N SER A 93 0.52 16.44 31.96
CA SER A 93 1.12 16.36 30.61
C SER A 93 2.39 15.52 30.47
N ASN A 94 3.04 15.19 31.59
CA ASN A 94 4.30 14.44 31.63
C ASN A 94 4.15 13.09 32.34
N MET A 95 2.91 12.66 32.61
CA MET A 95 2.60 11.42 33.31
C MET A 95 2.01 10.40 32.34
N SER A 96 2.16 9.11 32.62
CA SER A 96 1.40 8.08 31.90
C SER A 96 -0.10 8.22 32.21
N VAL A 97 -0.95 7.62 31.38
CA VAL A 97 -2.42 7.65 31.62
C VAL A 97 -2.78 7.02 32.98
N GLU A 98 -2.09 5.94 33.38
CA GLU A 98 -2.32 5.28 34.67
C GLU A 98 -1.88 6.14 35.86
N GLU A 99 -0.73 6.79 35.75
CA GLU A 99 -0.23 7.73 36.77
C GLU A 99 -1.14 8.96 36.89
N ALA A 100 -1.66 9.45 35.76
CA ALA A 100 -2.63 10.55 35.74
C ALA A 100 -3.95 10.16 36.43
N LEU A 101 -4.43 8.94 36.17
CA LEU A 101 -5.67 8.41 36.75
C LEU A 101 -5.54 8.19 38.26
N THR A 102 -4.42 7.66 38.73
CA THR A 102 -4.16 7.50 40.18
C THR A 102 -4.05 8.85 40.89
N THR A 103 -3.43 9.84 40.25
CA THR A 103 -3.32 11.22 40.78
C THR A 103 -4.69 11.90 40.88
N LEU A 104 -5.54 11.74 39.87
CA LEU A 104 -6.92 12.23 39.88
C LEU A 104 -7.77 11.54 40.94
N LYS A 105 -7.68 10.20 41.07
CA LYS A 105 -8.36 9.45 42.12
C LYS A 105 -8.00 9.97 43.52
N ARG A 106 -6.71 10.18 43.80
CA ARG A 106 -6.24 10.74 45.08
C ARG A 106 -6.81 12.13 45.36
N ARG A 107 -6.84 13.00 44.35
CA ARG A 107 -7.39 14.36 44.45
C ARG A 107 -8.90 14.34 44.71
N ASN A 108 -9.64 13.48 44.03
CA ASN A 108 -11.08 13.33 44.24
C ASN A 108 -11.41 12.82 45.65
N LEU A 109 -10.65 11.86 46.15
CA LEU A 109 -10.78 11.39 47.54
C LEU A 109 -10.52 12.52 48.55
N SER A 110 -9.53 13.38 48.31
CA SER A 110 -9.26 14.54 49.16
C SER A 110 -10.40 15.57 49.13
N ILE A 111 -10.98 15.83 47.95
CA ILE A 111 -12.14 16.72 47.80
C ILE A 111 -13.37 16.14 48.52
N LEU A 112 -13.64 14.85 48.35
CA LEU A 112 -14.77 14.16 48.99
C LEU A 112 -14.67 14.23 50.52
N LYS A 113 -13.47 14.01 51.08
CA LYS A 113 -13.22 14.15 52.53
C LYS A 113 -13.54 15.57 53.03
N ARG A 114 -13.21 16.61 52.25
CA ARG A 114 -13.52 18.00 52.60
C ARG A 114 -15.01 18.30 52.52
N ILE A 115 -15.72 17.78 51.52
CA ILE A 115 -17.18 17.94 51.38
C ILE A 115 -17.88 17.29 52.57
N ASN A 116 -17.53 16.05 52.90
CA ASN A 116 -18.12 15.36 54.05
C ASN A 116 -17.90 16.13 55.36
N ALA A 117 -16.71 16.68 55.58
CA ALA A 117 -16.44 17.50 56.76
C ALA A 117 -17.33 18.76 56.84
N VAL A 118 -17.57 19.43 55.71
CA VAL A 118 -18.47 20.59 55.64
C VAL A 118 -19.91 20.17 55.86
N ASP A 119 -20.37 19.07 55.27
CA ASP A 119 -21.73 18.58 55.45
C ASP A 119 -22.02 18.21 56.91
N HIS A 120 -21.05 17.62 57.61
CA HIS A 120 -21.15 17.35 59.04
C HIS A 120 -21.22 18.64 59.87
N GLY A 121 -20.40 19.65 59.56
CA GLY A 121 -20.47 20.97 60.22
C GLY A 121 -21.82 21.67 60.00
N THR A 122 -22.32 21.65 58.76
CA THR A 122 -23.60 22.27 58.40
C THR A 122 -24.80 21.59 59.07
N LYS A 123 -24.72 20.27 59.31
CA LYS A 123 -25.75 19.53 60.06
C LYS A 123 -25.74 19.88 61.54
N ASN A 124 -24.56 20.03 62.16
CA ASN A 124 -24.44 20.45 63.56
C ASN A 124 -24.93 21.89 63.78
N ASP A 125 -24.61 22.81 62.86
CA ASP A 125 -25.07 24.20 62.95
C ASP A 125 -26.60 24.33 62.80
N LYS A 126 -27.22 23.44 62.01
CA LYS A 126 -28.68 23.36 61.89
C LYS A 126 -29.34 22.85 63.17
N CYS A 127 -28.79 21.83 63.82
CA CYS A 127 -29.30 21.33 65.09
C CYS A 127 -29.17 22.37 66.23
N GLN A 128 -28.15 23.23 66.20
CA GLN A 128 -27.99 24.32 67.20
C GLN A 128 -28.89 25.54 66.93
N GLY A 129 -29.33 25.74 65.68
CA GLY A 129 -30.23 26.83 65.30
C GLY A 129 -31.68 26.61 65.72
N GLU A 130 -32.12 25.36 65.87
CA GLU A 130 -33.50 25.01 66.24
C GLU A 130 -33.79 25.17 67.74
N GLU A 131 -32.77 25.26 68.61
CA GLU A 131 -32.93 25.46 70.07
C GLU A 131 -33.11 26.94 70.50
N ARG A 132 -33.02 27.92 69.58
CA ARG A 132 -33.06 29.37 69.92
C ARG A 132 -34.13 30.18 69.18
N GLY A 133 -35.20 29.55 68.72
CA GLY A 133 -36.28 30.21 67.97
C GLY A 133 -37.53 30.58 68.79
N GLY A 134 -37.40 31.22 69.95
CA GLY A 134 -38.52 31.59 70.80
C GLY A 134 -38.79 33.09 70.88
N SER A 135 -39.90 33.52 70.27
CA SER A 135 -40.67 34.77 70.53
C SER A 135 -40.30 35.99 69.68
N HIS A 136 -41.27 36.57 68.95
CA HIS A 136 -41.49 38.03 68.86
C HIS A 136 -42.82 38.46 68.20
N SER A 137 -43.27 39.63 68.69
CA SER A 137 -44.59 40.30 68.66
C SER A 137 -45.05 40.90 67.31
N ALA A 138 -46.35 41.25 67.26
CA ALA A 138 -47.17 41.63 66.11
C ALA A 138 -46.80 42.93 65.34
N ALA A 139 -45.73 43.64 65.68
CA ALA A 139 -45.22 44.76 64.86
C ALA A 139 -44.34 44.31 63.67
N VAL A 140 -43.97 43.02 63.63
CA VAL A 140 -43.10 42.42 62.61
C VAL A 140 -43.85 42.10 61.30
N GLN A 141 -45.18 42.07 61.30
CA GLN A 141 -45.97 41.65 60.13
C GLN A 141 -46.00 42.67 58.99
N THR A 142 -45.97 43.97 59.27
CA THR A 142 -45.95 45.02 58.22
C THR A 142 -44.57 45.20 57.58
N GLN A 143 -43.48 45.02 58.35
CA GLN A 143 -42.11 45.08 57.83
C GLN A 143 -41.73 43.79 57.07
N LYS A 144 -42.21 42.62 57.53
CA LYS A 144 -42.13 41.36 56.77
C LYS A 144 -42.85 41.44 55.43
N GLN A 145 -44.03 42.06 55.35
CA GLN A 145 -44.73 42.19 54.07
C GLN A 145 -43.98 43.04 53.04
N GLU A 146 -43.30 44.12 53.46
CA GLU A 146 -42.47 44.91 52.55
C GLU A 146 -41.20 44.17 52.11
N ASP A 147 -40.57 43.44 53.03
CA ASP A 147 -39.38 42.63 52.74
C ASP A 147 -39.73 41.39 51.89
N ASP A 148 -40.90 40.79 52.12
CA ASP A 148 -41.49 39.72 51.30
C ASP A 148 -41.83 40.25 49.89
N CYS A 149 -42.33 41.50 49.77
CA CYS A 149 -42.58 42.12 48.47
C CYS A 149 -41.28 42.40 47.69
N LYS A 150 -40.21 42.83 48.36
CA LYS A 150 -38.88 43.01 47.74
C LYS A 150 -38.30 41.67 47.32
N TYR A 151 -38.38 40.65 48.20
CA TYR A 151 -37.95 39.29 47.91
C TYR A 151 -38.71 38.68 46.72
N LEU A 152 -40.03 38.84 46.65
CA LEU A 152 -40.84 38.41 45.50
C LEU A 152 -40.49 39.15 44.21
N SER A 153 -40.10 40.43 44.29
CA SER A 153 -39.65 41.22 43.13
C SER A 153 -38.29 40.75 42.61
N GLU A 154 -37.36 40.44 43.51
CA GLU A 154 -36.06 39.84 43.17
C GLU A 154 -36.22 38.43 42.61
N LEU A 155 -37.07 37.60 43.22
CA LEU A 155 -37.38 36.26 42.75
C LEU A 155 -37.98 36.30 41.34
N LYS A 156 -38.93 37.22 41.07
CA LYS A 156 -39.48 37.42 39.72
C LYS A 156 -38.41 37.81 38.71
N LYS A 157 -37.48 38.71 39.06
CA LYS A 157 -36.36 39.07 38.17
C LYS A 157 -35.45 37.87 37.90
N CYS A 158 -35.16 37.06 38.91
CA CYS A 158 -34.39 35.83 38.74
C CYS A 158 -35.11 34.83 37.82
N VAL A 159 -36.43 34.65 37.97
CA VAL A 159 -37.23 33.78 37.09
C VAL A 159 -37.20 34.28 35.64
N TYR A 160 -37.46 35.57 35.39
CA TYR A 160 -37.36 36.13 34.03
C TYR A 160 -35.96 35.99 33.43
N SER A 161 -34.90 36.12 34.24
CA SER A 161 -33.52 35.92 33.79
C SER A 161 -33.27 34.46 33.38
N ILE A 162 -33.76 33.50 34.17
CA ILE A 162 -33.63 32.07 33.90
C ILE A 162 -34.43 31.69 32.66
N GLU A 163 -35.67 32.18 32.51
CA GLU A 163 -36.50 31.94 31.33
C GLU A 163 -35.83 32.46 30.05
N ALA A 164 -35.25 33.68 30.09
CA ALA A 164 -34.50 34.23 28.96
C ALA A 164 -33.24 33.40 28.64
N GLU A 165 -32.54 32.87 29.65
CA GLU A 165 -31.42 31.96 29.46
C GLU A 165 -31.87 30.62 28.85
N CYS A 166 -33.00 30.06 29.28
CA CYS A 166 -33.60 28.86 28.71
C CYS A 166 -33.99 29.05 27.24
N ASP A 167 -34.64 30.15 26.88
CA ASP A 167 -34.98 30.45 25.47
C ASP A 167 -33.73 30.52 24.58
N MET A 168 -32.62 31.05 25.13
CA MET A 168 -31.35 31.15 24.41
C MET A 168 -30.66 29.80 24.28
N THR A 169 -30.72 28.93 25.30
CA THR A 169 -30.17 27.57 25.20
C THR A 169 -30.98 26.70 24.25
N GLU A 170 -32.31 26.84 24.21
CA GLU A 170 -33.17 26.14 23.25
C GLU A 170 -32.86 26.56 21.81
N LYS A 171 -32.77 27.87 21.54
CA LYS A 171 -32.39 28.37 20.20
C LYS A 171 -31.00 27.89 19.78
N ARG A 172 -30.06 27.83 20.72
CA ARG A 172 -28.72 27.28 20.49
C ARG A 172 -28.78 25.78 20.19
N GLY A 173 -29.51 24.99 20.97
CA GLY A 173 -29.75 23.57 20.71
C GLY A 173 -30.35 23.34 19.32
N ALA A 174 -31.40 24.08 18.95
CA ALA A 174 -32.02 23.99 17.63
C ALA A 174 -31.08 24.43 16.48
N SER A 175 -30.07 25.27 16.75
CA SER A 175 -29.04 25.60 15.76
C SER A 175 -27.99 24.51 15.63
N GLU A 176 -27.60 23.89 16.74
CA GLU A 176 -26.67 22.76 16.80
C GLU A 176 -27.29 21.54 16.10
N ASP A 177 -28.57 21.24 16.34
CA ASP A 177 -29.31 20.15 15.67
C ASP A 177 -29.38 20.35 14.16
N ARG A 178 -29.63 21.59 13.69
CA ARG A 178 -29.63 21.90 12.25
C ARG A 178 -28.26 21.71 11.61
N ALA A 179 -27.18 22.09 12.32
CA ALA A 179 -25.82 21.87 11.84
C ALA A 179 -25.50 20.37 11.77
N ILE A 180 -25.95 19.58 12.75
CA ILE A 180 -25.78 18.12 12.74
C ILE A 180 -26.48 17.50 11.53
N VAL A 181 -27.72 17.90 11.22
CA VAL A 181 -28.45 17.38 10.05
C VAL A 181 -27.72 17.72 8.75
N GLN A 182 -27.26 18.97 8.58
CA GLN A 182 -26.49 19.36 7.40
C GLN A 182 -25.21 18.54 7.23
N LEU A 183 -24.45 18.34 8.32
CA LEU A 183 -23.25 17.52 8.29
C LEU A 183 -23.55 16.05 7.98
N GLN A 184 -24.69 15.52 8.44
CA GLN A 184 -25.14 14.16 8.11
C GLN A 184 -25.52 14.05 6.62
N GLU A 185 -26.22 15.03 6.07
CA GLU A 185 -26.56 15.08 4.64
C GLU A 185 -25.30 15.15 3.75
N GLU A 186 -24.35 16.01 4.10
CA GLU A 186 -23.04 16.08 3.43
C GLU A 186 -22.26 14.78 3.56
N ALA A 187 -22.29 14.16 4.75
CA ALA A 187 -21.63 12.89 5.01
C ALA A 187 -22.13 11.75 4.11
N LEU A 188 -23.42 11.76 3.74
CA LEU A 188 -23.99 10.80 2.80
C LEU A 188 -23.48 11.00 1.36
N GLY A 189 -23.07 12.22 1.00
CA GLY A 189 -22.53 12.56 -0.33
C GLY A 189 -21.05 12.14 -0.52
N TYR A 190 -20.23 12.21 0.53
CA TYR A 190 -18.79 11.90 0.44
C TYR A 190 -18.47 10.50 -0.10
N PRO A 191 -19.17 9.41 0.27
CA PRO A 191 -18.92 8.08 -0.29
C PRO A 191 -19.12 8.01 -1.82
N ALA A 192 -20.12 8.71 -2.36
CA ALA A 192 -20.38 8.74 -3.80
C ALA A 192 -19.28 9.51 -4.54
N SER A 193 -18.92 10.69 -4.04
CA SER A 193 -17.80 11.49 -4.56
C SER A 193 -16.48 10.72 -4.51
N ARG A 194 -16.21 10.03 -3.40
CA ARG A 194 -15.03 9.18 -3.24
C ARG A 194 -15.00 8.05 -4.27
N LYS A 195 -16.11 7.34 -4.47
CA LYS A 195 -16.20 6.27 -5.49
C LYS A 195 -15.97 6.80 -6.90
N GLN A 196 -16.48 7.99 -7.22
CA GLN A 196 -16.23 8.64 -8.51
C GLN A 196 -14.75 8.95 -8.71
N MET A 197 -14.12 9.59 -7.73
CA MET A 197 -12.68 9.90 -7.77
C MET A 197 -11.80 8.64 -7.83
N GLU A 198 -12.20 7.58 -7.14
CA GLU A 198 -11.52 6.28 -7.19
C GLU A 198 -11.67 5.60 -8.56
N ALA A 199 -12.84 5.70 -9.19
CA ALA A 199 -13.07 5.18 -10.54
C ALA A 199 -12.26 5.94 -11.60
N GLU A 200 -12.19 7.27 -11.49
CA GLU A 200 -11.37 8.11 -12.38
C GLU A 200 -9.88 7.77 -12.23
N ARG A 201 -9.38 7.68 -11.00
CA ARG A 201 -8.00 7.21 -10.75
C ARG A 201 -7.71 5.82 -11.30
N GLN A 202 -8.68 4.90 -11.25
CA GLN A 202 -8.52 3.56 -11.84
C GLN A 202 -8.46 3.62 -13.36
N LYS A 203 -9.25 4.51 -13.98
CA LYS A 203 -9.21 4.75 -15.42
C LYS A 203 -7.86 5.31 -15.84
N ASP A 204 -7.37 6.34 -15.15
CA ASP A 204 -6.07 6.96 -15.43
C ASP A 204 -4.91 5.98 -15.30
N ARG A 205 -4.97 5.08 -14.31
CA ARG A 205 -3.97 4.01 -14.14
C ARG A 205 -3.93 3.06 -15.32
N LYS A 206 -5.10 2.64 -15.83
CA LYS A 206 -5.18 1.77 -17.00
C LYS A 206 -4.66 2.48 -18.24
N GLU A 207 -5.02 3.75 -18.44
CA GLU A 207 -4.50 4.56 -19.56
C GLU A 207 -2.97 4.70 -19.48
N LEU A 208 -2.41 4.89 -18.28
CA LEU A 208 -0.97 4.94 -18.07
C LEU A 208 -0.29 3.60 -18.38
N GLU A 209 -0.85 2.48 -17.93
CA GLU A 209 -0.34 1.14 -18.23
C GLU A 209 -0.36 0.85 -19.74
N GLU A 210 -1.43 1.25 -20.43
CA GLU A 210 -1.52 1.15 -21.90
C GLU A 210 -0.46 2.01 -22.59
N LEU A 211 -0.27 3.26 -22.16
CA LEU A 211 0.74 4.15 -22.72
C LEU A 211 2.15 3.62 -22.49
N GLN A 212 2.44 3.09 -21.29
CA GLN A 212 3.71 2.44 -21.00
C GLN A 212 3.96 1.24 -21.92
N SER A 213 2.96 0.39 -22.12
CA SER A 213 3.07 -0.74 -23.05
C SER A 213 3.37 -0.29 -24.49
N ARG A 214 2.73 0.80 -24.95
CA ARG A 214 2.98 1.39 -26.28
C ARG A 214 4.39 1.95 -26.39
N VAL A 215 4.90 2.61 -25.35
CA VAL A 215 6.28 3.11 -25.30
C VAL A 215 7.27 1.95 -25.39
N THR A 216 7.09 0.89 -24.60
CA THR A 216 7.97 -0.29 -24.66
C THR A 216 7.94 -0.96 -26.04
N ILE A 217 6.76 -1.07 -26.67
CA ILE A 217 6.65 -1.59 -28.04
C ILE A 217 7.41 -0.69 -29.02
N ALA A 218 7.26 0.63 -28.93
CA ALA A 218 7.95 1.59 -29.80
C ALA A 218 9.48 1.57 -29.60
N GLU A 219 9.95 1.42 -28.36
CA GLU A 219 11.37 1.27 -28.03
C GLU A 219 11.94 0.00 -28.64
N ASN A 220 11.26 -1.14 -28.46
CA ASN A 220 11.66 -2.41 -29.05
C ASN A 220 11.69 -2.35 -30.58
N PHE A 221 10.70 -1.71 -31.20
CA PHE A 221 10.66 -1.51 -32.65
C PHE A 221 11.83 -0.64 -33.12
N ASN A 222 12.12 0.46 -32.44
CA ASN A 222 13.24 1.33 -32.76
C ASN A 222 14.59 0.61 -32.59
N GLU A 223 14.74 -0.20 -31.54
CA GLU A 223 15.95 -1.01 -31.33
C GLU A 223 16.12 -2.06 -32.44
N ALA A 224 15.04 -2.73 -32.84
CA ALA A 224 15.06 -3.68 -33.96
C ALA A 224 15.44 -2.98 -35.27
N SER A 225 14.83 -1.84 -35.60
CA SER A 225 15.17 -1.06 -36.80
C SER A 225 16.64 -0.57 -36.78
N LYS A 226 17.16 -0.14 -35.63
CA LYS A 226 18.57 0.23 -35.47
C LYS A 226 19.51 -0.96 -35.65
N ALA A 227 19.12 -2.14 -35.17
CA ALA A 227 19.89 -3.36 -35.35
C ALA A 227 19.96 -3.78 -36.83
N GLU A 228 18.82 -3.76 -37.53
CA GLU A 228 18.75 -4.02 -38.97
C GLU A 228 19.59 -3.03 -39.77
N LEU A 229 19.51 -1.74 -39.45
CA LEU A 229 20.30 -0.70 -40.11
C LEU A 229 21.80 -0.94 -39.92
N LYS A 230 22.26 -1.28 -38.70
CA LYS A 230 23.65 -1.63 -38.44
C LYS A 230 24.11 -2.85 -39.24
N GLN A 231 23.26 -3.88 -39.38
CA GLN A 231 23.60 -5.05 -40.18
C GLN A 231 23.77 -4.70 -41.66
N LEU A 232 22.88 -3.86 -42.21
CA LEU A 232 23.01 -3.37 -43.58
C LEU A 232 24.27 -2.53 -43.79
N GLU A 233 24.58 -1.62 -42.86
CA GLU A 233 25.82 -0.84 -42.90
C GLU A 233 27.07 -1.73 -42.92
N LEU A 234 27.13 -2.75 -42.07
CA LEU A 234 28.22 -3.72 -42.06
C LEU A 234 28.32 -4.47 -43.39
N TYR A 235 27.18 -4.94 -43.92
CA TYR A 235 27.14 -5.62 -45.22
C TYR A 235 27.67 -4.74 -46.36
N TYR A 236 27.26 -3.47 -46.42
CA TYR A 236 27.75 -2.54 -47.44
C TYR A 236 29.23 -2.21 -47.25
N ASN A 237 29.70 -2.00 -46.02
CA ASN A 237 31.11 -1.76 -45.72
C ASN A 237 31.99 -2.95 -46.13
N GLU A 238 31.55 -4.18 -45.85
CA GLU A 238 32.24 -5.37 -46.33
C GLU A 238 32.25 -5.46 -47.87
N LYS A 239 31.15 -5.10 -48.53
CA LYS A 239 31.09 -5.08 -50.00
C LYS A 239 32.05 -4.04 -50.59
N ILE A 240 32.14 -2.85 -49.97
CA ILE A 240 33.07 -1.79 -50.38
C ILE A 240 34.51 -2.25 -50.19
N THR A 241 34.88 -2.77 -49.02
CA THR A 241 36.24 -3.27 -48.74
C THR A 241 36.64 -4.43 -49.66
N ARG A 242 35.73 -5.37 -49.95
CA ARG A 242 35.96 -6.42 -50.97
C ARG A 242 36.20 -5.82 -52.36
N ALA A 243 35.39 -4.85 -52.77
CA ALA A 243 35.56 -4.18 -54.06
C ALA A 243 36.89 -3.41 -54.14
N GLU A 244 37.29 -2.73 -53.08
CA GLU A 244 38.57 -2.02 -52.97
C GLU A 244 39.76 -2.98 -53.02
N SER A 245 39.73 -4.08 -52.25
CA SER A 245 40.78 -5.10 -52.30
C SER A 245 40.96 -5.68 -53.70
N THR A 246 39.85 -5.92 -54.40
CA THR A 246 39.86 -6.38 -55.81
C THR A 246 40.46 -5.32 -56.74
N LYS A 247 40.09 -4.04 -56.57
CA LYS A 247 40.68 -2.93 -57.35
C LYS A 247 42.19 -2.81 -57.10
N VAL A 248 42.63 -2.94 -55.85
CA VAL A 248 44.06 -2.90 -55.46
C VAL A 248 44.80 -4.09 -56.09
N SER A 249 44.25 -5.30 -56.03
CA SER A 249 44.82 -6.50 -56.66
C SER A 249 44.99 -6.32 -58.18
N LYS A 250 43.94 -5.87 -58.88
CA LYS A 250 44.00 -5.60 -60.33
C LYS A 250 45.01 -4.51 -60.68
N ARG A 251 45.11 -3.44 -59.87
CA ARG A 251 46.14 -2.40 -60.05
C ARG A 251 47.55 -2.94 -59.90
N LYS A 252 47.79 -3.89 -58.99
CA LYS A 252 49.10 -4.56 -58.85
C LYS A 252 49.43 -5.38 -60.09
N GLN A 253 48.49 -6.20 -60.56
CA GLN A 253 48.66 -7.00 -61.79
C GLN A 253 48.96 -6.13 -63.01
N LEU A 254 48.27 -4.99 -63.17
CA LEU A 254 48.55 -4.04 -64.25
C LEU A 254 49.96 -3.45 -64.16
N LYS A 255 50.41 -3.06 -62.96
CA LYS A 255 51.78 -2.56 -62.75
C LYS A 255 52.84 -3.63 -63.05
N GLU A 256 52.57 -4.88 -62.71
CA GLU A 256 53.48 -6.00 -62.98
C GLU A 256 53.56 -6.32 -64.47
N LEU A 257 52.43 -6.36 -65.17
CA LEU A 257 52.40 -6.49 -66.63
C LEU A 257 53.10 -5.32 -67.33
N GLN A 258 52.93 -4.10 -66.81
CA GLN A 258 53.61 -2.92 -67.32
C GLN A 258 55.14 -3.03 -67.11
N ALA A 259 55.59 -3.46 -65.92
CA ALA A 259 57.00 -3.69 -65.65
C ALA A 259 57.60 -4.81 -66.53
N GLN A 260 56.85 -5.89 -66.78
CA GLN A 260 57.25 -6.95 -67.71
C GLN A 260 57.33 -6.43 -69.15
N ALA A 261 56.37 -5.63 -69.60
CA ALA A 261 56.39 -5.01 -70.92
C ALA A 261 57.56 -4.02 -71.08
N GLU A 262 57.89 -3.26 -70.02
CA GLU A 262 59.07 -2.39 -69.99
C GLU A 262 60.38 -3.19 -70.04
N GLU A 263 60.50 -4.31 -69.33
CA GLU A 263 61.64 -5.23 -69.43
C GLU A 263 61.75 -5.87 -70.81
N ILE A 264 60.64 -6.36 -71.38
CA ILE A 264 60.62 -6.90 -72.74
C ILE A 264 61.00 -5.82 -73.74
N SER A 265 60.54 -4.57 -73.58
CA SER A 265 60.94 -3.45 -74.44
C SER A 265 62.42 -3.11 -74.30
N LYS A 266 62.97 -3.09 -73.08
CA LYS A 266 64.42 -2.90 -72.84
C LYS A 266 65.24 -4.04 -73.41
N ASN A 267 64.80 -5.29 -73.26
CA ASN A 267 65.46 -6.45 -73.85
C ASN A 267 65.34 -6.47 -75.37
N ALA A 268 64.18 -6.11 -75.93
CA ALA A 268 64.00 -5.94 -77.36
C ALA A 268 64.86 -4.81 -77.92
N GLN A 269 65.09 -3.73 -77.16
CA GLN A 269 66.06 -2.69 -77.53
C GLN A 269 67.51 -3.19 -77.46
N ARG A 270 67.86 -4.04 -76.49
CA ARG A 270 69.18 -4.71 -76.41
C ARG A 270 69.37 -5.71 -77.56
N GLU A 271 68.34 -6.49 -77.88
CA GLU A 271 68.31 -7.44 -78.99
C GLU A 271 68.26 -6.75 -80.35
N ALA A 272 67.59 -5.60 -80.47
CA ALA A 272 67.62 -4.77 -81.68
C ALA A 272 69.02 -4.20 -81.90
N LYS A 273 69.70 -3.75 -80.84
CA LYS A 273 71.13 -3.36 -80.89
C LYS A 273 72.04 -4.53 -81.26
N GLN A 274 71.79 -5.74 -80.72
CA GLN A 274 72.52 -6.96 -81.14
C GLN A 274 72.17 -7.43 -82.55
N ARG A 275 70.94 -7.22 -83.04
CA ARG A 275 70.54 -7.48 -84.43
C ARG A 275 71.07 -6.43 -85.40
N GLU A 276 71.30 -5.20 -84.98
CA GLU A 276 72.04 -4.21 -85.76
C GLU A 276 73.53 -4.61 -85.90
N GLU A 277 74.13 -5.21 -84.87
CA GLU A 277 75.50 -5.76 -84.92
C GLU A 277 75.62 -7.09 -85.69
N LEU A 278 74.55 -7.89 -85.75
CA LEU A 278 74.50 -9.16 -86.51
C LEU A 278 73.73 -9.05 -87.85
N SER A 279 73.32 -7.86 -88.28
CA SER A 279 72.76 -7.59 -89.61
C SER A 279 73.84 -7.43 -90.67
N SER A 280 74.85 -8.29 -90.60
CA SER A 280 75.65 -8.68 -91.74
C SER A 280 75.68 -10.20 -91.70
N GLN A 281 75.02 -10.83 -92.69
CA GLN A 281 74.98 -12.28 -92.91
C GLN A 281 73.82 -13.05 -92.26
N ALA A 282 72.61 -12.88 -92.80
CA ALA A 282 71.56 -13.91 -92.75
C ALA A 282 70.70 -13.89 -94.02
N GLN A 283 71.36 -14.03 -95.17
CA GLN A 283 70.72 -14.59 -96.37
C GLN A 283 71.18 -16.05 -96.45
N ARG A 284 70.23 -16.98 -96.27
CA ARG A 284 70.26 -18.44 -96.55
C ARG A 284 69.81 -19.28 -95.35
N SER A 285 68.50 -19.27 -95.11
CA SER A 285 67.80 -20.41 -94.49
C SER A 285 66.30 -20.35 -94.78
N SER A 286 65.90 -19.91 -95.98
CA SER A 286 64.48 -19.90 -96.37
C SER A 286 63.99 -21.25 -96.94
N THR A 287 64.84 -22.27 -96.99
CA THR A 287 64.51 -23.54 -97.68
C THR A 287 64.48 -24.75 -96.74
N MET A 288 65.15 -24.69 -95.58
CA MET A 288 65.09 -25.74 -94.54
C MET A 288 63.83 -25.62 -93.64
N MET A 289 63.36 -24.40 -93.38
CA MET A 289 62.16 -24.15 -92.56
C MET A 289 60.87 -24.67 -93.22
N ALA A 290 60.82 -24.71 -94.56
CA ALA A 290 59.67 -25.22 -95.29
C ALA A 290 59.48 -26.73 -95.10
N GLU A 291 60.57 -27.51 -95.10
CA GLU A 291 60.52 -28.94 -94.85
C GLU A 291 60.24 -29.29 -93.37
N GLU A 292 60.75 -28.50 -92.43
CA GLU A 292 60.43 -28.65 -91.01
C GLU A 292 58.96 -28.31 -90.71
N GLU A 293 58.42 -27.27 -91.35
CA GLU A 293 57.01 -26.91 -91.26
C GLU A 293 56.11 -27.96 -91.93
N GLU A 294 56.56 -28.59 -93.02
CA GLU A 294 55.85 -29.69 -93.68
C GLU A 294 55.87 -30.99 -92.83
N ARG A 295 57.02 -31.34 -92.21
CA ARG A 295 57.09 -32.45 -91.25
C ARG A 295 56.25 -32.18 -90.00
N ALA A 296 56.20 -30.94 -89.51
CA ALA A 296 55.33 -30.53 -88.41
C ALA A 296 53.85 -30.61 -88.80
N ARG A 297 53.47 -30.17 -90.02
CA ARG A 297 52.12 -30.32 -90.58
C ARG A 297 51.73 -31.78 -90.75
N SER A 298 52.63 -32.64 -91.20
CA SER A 298 52.41 -34.09 -91.30
C SER A 298 52.25 -34.75 -89.92
N THR A 299 53.06 -34.35 -88.96
CA THR A 299 52.99 -34.85 -87.57
C THR A 299 51.71 -34.41 -86.88
N LEU A 300 51.30 -33.15 -87.07
CA LEU A 300 50.02 -32.61 -86.61
C LEU A 300 48.84 -33.29 -87.29
N ASN A 301 48.91 -33.55 -88.60
CA ASN A 301 47.87 -34.30 -89.31
C ASN A 301 47.75 -35.75 -88.85
N GLN A 302 48.88 -36.44 -88.61
CA GLN A 302 48.86 -37.78 -88.01
C GLN A 302 48.30 -37.75 -86.58
N ALA A 303 48.66 -36.76 -85.76
CA ALA A 303 48.09 -36.60 -84.43
C ALA A 303 46.58 -36.35 -84.50
N PHE A 304 46.12 -35.53 -85.46
CA PHE A 304 44.71 -35.25 -85.68
C PHE A 304 43.93 -36.49 -86.16
N GLN A 305 44.52 -37.30 -87.05
CA GLN A 305 43.95 -38.59 -87.47
C GLN A 305 43.89 -39.59 -86.31
N ARG A 306 44.95 -39.70 -85.50
CA ARG A 306 44.94 -40.55 -84.29
C ARG A 306 43.90 -40.10 -83.27
N ILE A 307 43.72 -38.79 -83.07
CA ILE A 307 42.67 -38.25 -82.21
C ILE A 307 41.29 -38.58 -82.78
N LYS A 308 41.10 -38.43 -84.11
CA LYS A 308 39.85 -38.76 -84.81
C LYS A 308 39.49 -40.26 -84.71
N GLU A 309 40.48 -41.14 -84.83
CA GLU A 309 40.33 -42.59 -84.68
C GLU A 309 40.08 -42.99 -83.22
N ALA A 310 40.80 -42.40 -82.27
CA ALA A 310 40.66 -42.70 -80.85
C ALA A 310 39.36 -42.17 -80.23
N THR A 311 38.85 -41.03 -80.71
CA THR A 311 37.59 -40.46 -80.23
C THR A 311 36.36 -40.93 -81.02
N GLY A 312 36.55 -41.49 -82.22
CA GLY A 312 35.44 -41.94 -83.09
C GLY A 312 34.54 -40.82 -83.61
N ILE A 313 34.90 -39.56 -83.38
CA ILE A 313 34.11 -38.38 -83.75
C ILE A 313 34.55 -37.91 -85.13
N SER A 314 33.72 -38.14 -86.13
CA SER A 314 34.06 -37.87 -87.54
C SER A 314 33.97 -36.39 -87.93
N SER A 315 33.27 -35.57 -87.14
CA SER A 315 32.98 -34.14 -87.41
C SER A 315 32.85 -33.31 -86.12
N LEU A 316 33.25 -32.03 -86.18
CA LEU A 316 33.10 -31.04 -85.09
C LEU A 316 31.61 -30.82 -84.70
N GLN A 317 30.66 -31.11 -85.61
CA GLN A 317 29.23 -31.11 -85.32
C GLN A 317 28.81 -32.25 -84.37
N ASP A 318 29.45 -33.40 -84.42
CA ASP A 318 29.07 -34.54 -83.59
C ASP A 318 29.48 -34.31 -82.12
N LEU A 319 30.60 -33.61 -81.91
CA LEU A 319 31.03 -33.13 -80.59
C LEU A 319 30.04 -32.10 -80.00
N LYS A 320 29.50 -31.21 -80.85
CA LYS A 320 28.43 -30.27 -80.47
C LYS A 320 27.12 -30.97 -80.12
N LYS A 321 26.75 -32.03 -80.86
CA LYS A 321 25.55 -32.84 -80.57
C LYS A 321 25.68 -33.59 -79.23
N ILE A 322 26.86 -34.15 -78.93
CA ILE A 322 27.11 -34.85 -77.66
C ILE A 322 27.01 -33.86 -76.48
N SER A 323 27.72 -32.73 -76.54
CA SER A 323 27.65 -31.69 -75.50
C SER A 323 26.22 -31.15 -75.30
N GLN A 324 25.47 -30.94 -76.40
CA GLN A 324 24.07 -30.50 -76.32
C GLN A 324 23.14 -31.57 -75.73
N LYS A 325 23.40 -32.86 -75.99
CA LYS A 325 22.66 -33.97 -75.41
C LYS A 325 22.88 -34.05 -73.89
N ASP A 326 24.11 -33.91 -73.43
CA ASP A 326 24.45 -33.93 -72.01
C ASP A 326 23.85 -32.73 -71.27
N SER A 327 23.94 -31.52 -71.84
CA SER A 327 23.26 -30.34 -71.28
C SER A 327 21.74 -30.50 -71.23
N ARG A 328 21.13 -31.12 -72.24
CA ARG A 328 19.69 -31.40 -72.25
C ARG A 328 19.31 -32.43 -71.19
N GLN A 329 20.10 -33.47 -71.00
CA GLN A 329 19.86 -34.48 -69.97
C GLN A 329 19.98 -33.87 -68.57
N HIS A 330 21.02 -33.05 -68.32
CA HIS A 330 21.16 -32.32 -67.06
C HIS A 330 19.94 -31.44 -66.77
N LEU A 331 19.48 -30.65 -67.74
CA LEU A 331 18.28 -29.81 -67.59
C LEU A 331 17.02 -30.64 -67.34
N MET A 332 16.92 -31.83 -67.91
CA MET A 332 15.78 -32.72 -67.69
C MET A 332 15.81 -33.30 -66.27
N ASN A 333 16.98 -33.74 -65.79
CA ASN A 333 17.16 -34.21 -64.43
C ASN A 333 16.90 -33.09 -63.40
N GLU A 334 17.42 -31.89 -63.65
CA GLU A 334 17.20 -30.72 -62.79
C GLU A 334 15.72 -30.29 -62.75
N LYS A 335 14.99 -30.43 -63.87
CA LYS A 335 13.53 -30.24 -63.88
C LYS A 335 12.81 -31.28 -63.03
N GLU A 336 13.19 -32.55 -63.14
CA GLU A 336 12.58 -33.63 -62.37
C GLU A 336 12.87 -33.48 -60.86
N GLU A 337 14.10 -33.09 -60.50
CA GLU A 337 14.47 -32.77 -59.12
C GLU A 337 13.69 -31.57 -58.58
N ASN A 338 13.59 -30.48 -59.35
CA ASN A 338 12.78 -29.33 -58.97
C ASN A 338 11.29 -29.67 -58.82
N GLU A 339 10.75 -30.57 -59.65
CA GLU A 339 9.37 -31.02 -59.54
C GLU A 339 9.12 -31.85 -58.27
N LYS A 340 10.06 -32.74 -57.91
CA LYS A 340 10.03 -33.49 -56.65
C LYS A 340 10.08 -32.56 -55.44
N VAL A 341 10.99 -31.59 -55.45
CA VAL A 341 11.10 -30.58 -54.38
C VAL A 341 9.82 -29.74 -54.29
N LEU A 342 9.23 -29.36 -55.43
CA LEU A 342 7.95 -28.63 -55.46
C LEU A 342 6.80 -29.45 -54.88
N GLN A 343 6.75 -30.76 -55.13
CA GLN A 343 5.74 -31.64 -54.54
C GLN A 343 5.92 -31.75 -53.02
N GLN A 344 7.15 -31.99 -52.55
CA GLN A 344 7.45 -32.01 -51.11
C GLN A 344 7.09 -30.71 -50.41
N LEU A 345 7.44 -29.55 -50.99
CA LEU A 345 7.07 -28.25 -50.44
C LEU A 345 5.56 -28.00 -50.42
N LYS A 346 4.81 -28.57 -51.37
CA LYS A 346 3.33 -28.50 -51.35
C LYS A 346 2.76 -29.36 -50.23
N GLU A 347 3.24 -30.58 -50.06
CA GLU A 347 2.83 -31.48 -48.98
C GLU A 347 3.17 -30.88 -47.61
N GLU A 348 4.39 -30.36 -47.43
CA GLU A 348 4.80 -29.67 -46.19
C GLU A 348 3.93 -28.45 -45.91
N ARG A 349 3.58 -27.67 -46.95
CA ARG A 349 2.67 -26.53 -46.81
C ARG A 349 1.27 -26.97 -46.38
N GLU A 350 0.74 -28.05 -46.95
CA GLU A 350 -0.58 -28.58 -46.59
C GLU A 350 -0.59 -29.05 -45.13
N ILE A 351 0.40 -29.84 -44.71
CA ILE A 351 0.56 -30.30 -43.33
C ILE A 351 0.69 -29.11 -42.37
N LEU A 352 1.49 -28.09 -42.72
CA LEU A 352 1.67 -26.91 -41.89
C LEU A 352 0.36 -26.10 -41.78
N ASN A 353 -0.42 -26.03 -42.86
CA ASN A 353 -1.70 -25.35 -42.87
C ASN A 353 -2.76 -26.07 -42.03
N GLU A 354 -2.82 -27.40 -42.08
CA GLU A 354 -3.66 -28.22 -41.20
C GLU A 354 -3.28 -28.02 -39.73
N ASN A 355 -1.99 -28.12 -39.40
CA ASN A 355 -1.49 -27.85 -38.05
C ASN A 355 -1.85 -26.46 -37.55
N PHE A 356 -1.76 -25.44 -38.42
CA PHE A 356 -2.15 -24.08 -38.08
C PHE A 356 -3.65 -23.97 -37.77
N GLN A 357 -4.50 -24.59 -38.58
CA GLN A 357 -5.94 -24.60 -38.38
C GLN A 357 -6.34 -25.33 -37.09
N ASP A 358 -5.72 -26.48 -36.82
CA ASP A 358 -5.86 -27.24 -35.57
C ASP A 358 -5.49 -26.38 -34.34
N MET A 359 -4.37 -25.68 -34.41
CA MET A 359 -3.91 -24.82 -33.32
C MET A 359 -4.86 -23.63 -33.10
N LYS A 360 -5.41 -23.07 -34.19
CA LYS A 360 -6.42 -22.02 -34.13
C LYS A 360 -7.70 -22.51 -33.46
N GLU A 361 -8.20 -23.69 -33.85
CA GLU A 361 -9.40 -24.29 -33.27
C GLU A 361 -9.21 -24.66 -31.79
N LYS A 362 -8.07 -25.26 -31.44
CA LYS A 362 -7.69 -25.55 -30.04
C LYS A 362 -7.63 -24.28 -29.20
N THR A 363 -7.10 -23.19 -29.76
CA THR A 363 -7.02 -21.90 -29.05
C THR A 363 -8.41 -21.28 -28.87
N ALA A 364 -9.25 -21.33 -29.91
CA ALA A 364 -10.64 -20.85 -29.84
C ALA A 364 -11.48 -21.65 -28.83
N ALA A 365 -11.34 -22.98 -28.80
CA ALA A 365 -12.01 -23.85 -27.85
C ALA A 365 -11.57 -23.56 -26.40
N LYS A 366 -10.26 -23.39 -26.15
CA LYS A 366 -9.75 -22.98 -24.83
C LYS A 366 -10.32 -21.64 -24.39
N LEU A 367 -10.31 -20.64 -25.26
CA LEU A 367 -10.86 -19.31 -24.93
C LEU A 367 -12.36 -19.37 -24.61
N CYS A 368 -13.11 -20.19 -25.34
CA CYS A 368 -14.54 -20.41 -25.07
C CYS A 368 -14.75 -21.08 -23.70
N SER A 369 -13.98 -22.13 -23.40
CA SER A 369 -14.00 -22.83 -22.11
C SER A 369 -13.65 -21.88 -20.96
N ASP A 370 -12.59 -21.09 -21.09
CA ASP A 370 -12.15 -20.14 -20.07
C ASP A 370 -13.21 -19.07 -19.82
N LYS A 371 -13.86 -18.57 -20.87
CA LYS A 371 -14.97 -17.61 -20.74
C LYS A 371 -16.16 -18.22 -19.99
N GLN A 372 -16.54 -19.46 -20.30
CA GLN A 372 -17.61 -20.16 -19.58
C GLN A 372 -17.26 -20.36 -18.09
N MET A 373 -16.03 -20.79 -17.79
CA MET A 373 -15.57 -20.95 -16.41
C MET A 373 -15.58 -19.63 -15.65
N LEU A 374 -15.16 -18.54 -16.29
CA LEU A 374 -15.17 -17.21 -15.70
C LEU A 374 -16.60 -16.72 -15.41
N ASP A 375 -17.56 -17.02 -16.29
CA ASP A 375 -18.97 -16.69 -16.07
C ASP A 375 -19.58 -17.52 -14.92
N VAL A 376 -19.24 -18.82 -14.80
CA VAL A 376 -19.64 -19.66 -13.65
C VAL A 376 -19.06 -19.11 -12.35
N CYS A 377 -17.78 -18.73 -12.33
CA CYS A 377 -17.13 -18.12 -11.18
C CYS A 377 -17.81 -16.79 -10.77
N LYS A 378 -18.16 -15.94 -11.74
CA LYS A 378 -18.91 -14.69 -11.49
C LYS A 378 -20.28 -14.97 -10.90
N GLN A 379 -21.02 -15.94 -11.44
CA GLN A 379 -22.34 -16.31 -10.91
C GLN A 379 -22.23 -16.84 -9.48
N ARG A 380 -21.25 -17.69 -9.20
CA ARG A 380 -21.00 -18.21 -7.85
C ARG A 380 -20.64 -17.10 -6.87
N LEU A 381 -19.81 -16.15 -7.28
CA LEU A 381 -19.44 -14.99 -6.48
C LEU A 381 -20.68 -14.12 -6.18
N GLN A 382 -21.51 -13.83 -7.18
CA GLN A 382 -22.75 -13.07 -6.99
C GLN A 382 -23.74 -13.79 -6.05
N ALA A 383 -23.88 -15.11 -6.18
CA ALA A 383 -24.72 -15.90 -5.30
C ALA A 383 -24.22 -15.87 -3.84
N GLN A 384 -22.91 -16.00 -3.64
CA GLN A 384 -22.28 -15.89 -2.32
C GLN A 384 -22.44 -14.49 -1.72
N GLN A 385 -22.26 -13.44 -2.53
CA GLN A 385 -22.46 -12.06 -2.08
C GLN A 385 -23.90 -11.84 -1.61
N ARG A 386 -24.89 -12.26 -2.40
CA ARG A 386 -26.31 -12.16 -2.02
C ARG A 386 -26.62 -12.93 -0.74
N TRP A 387 -26.01 -14.11 -0.58
CA TRP A 387 -26.17 -14.90 0.64
C TRP A 387 -25.58 -14.19 1.86
N CYS A 388 -24.37 -13.63 1.74
CA CYS A 388 -23.75 -12.84 2.79
C CYS A 388 -24.61 -11.63 3.16
N ASP A 389 -25.13 -10.91 2.18
CA ASP A 389 -25.96 -9.73 2.42
C ASP A 389 -27.29 -10.10 3.09
N ALA A 390 -27.94 -11.18 2.65
CA ALA A 390 -29.13 -11.72 3.30
C ALA A 390 -28.85 -12.19 4.75
N SER A 391 -27.69 -12.80 5.00
CA SER A 391 -27.29 -13.24 6.33
C SER A 391 -27.01 -12.05 7.26
N LYS A 392 -26.40 -10.97 6.75
CA LYS A 392 -26.16 -9.73 7.50
C LYS A 392 -27.47 -9.04 7.86
N GLU A 393 -28.40 -8.96 6.92
CA GLU A 393 -29.73 -8.40 7.18
C GLU A 393 -30.46 -9.21 8.26
N ARG A 394 -30.41 -10.55 8.16
CA ARG A 394 -30.99 -11.44 9.18
C ARG A 394 -30.35 -11.24 10.56
N HIS A 395 -29.02 -11.08 10.62
CA HIS A 395 -28.32 -10.76 11.86
C HIS A 395 -28.77 -9.41 12.42
N SER A 396 -28.82 -8.36 11.61
CA SER A 396 -29.26 -7.03 12.06
C SER A 396 -30.70 -7.06 12.60
N GLN A 397 -31.59 -7.85 11.99
CA GLN A 397 -32.95 -8.05 12.49
C GLN A 397 -32.98 -8.78 13.83
N LEU A 398 -32.15 -9.82 14.00
CA LEU A 398 -32.00 -10.53 15.28
C LEU A 398 -31.44 -9.60 16.36
N ASP A 399 -30.40 -8.81 16.07
CA ASP A 399 -29.81 -7.87 17.01
C ASP A 399 -30.84 -6.85 17.51
N LYS A 400 -31.65 -6.28 16.59
CA LYS A 400 -32.76 -5.38 16.95
C LYS A 400 -33.77 -6.07 17.88
N THR A 401 -34.09 -7.34 17.60
CA THR A 401 -35.03 -8.12 18.40
C THR A 401 -34.47 -8.41 19.79
N VAL A 402 -33.18 -8.77 19.90
CA VAL A 402 -32.52 -9.01 21.19
C VAL A 402 -32.45 -7.74 22.02
N VAL A 403 -32.09 -6.60 21.42
CA VAL A 403 -32.10 -5.30 22.11
C VAL A 403 -33.51 -4.95 22.59
N PHE A 404 -34.53 -5.16 21.75
CA PHE A 404 -35.93 -4.94 22.14
C PHE A 404 -36.34 -5.83 23.32
N ILE A 405 -36.01 -7.12 23.28
CA ILE A 405 -36.29 -8.07 24.37
C ILE A 405 -35.58 -7.66 25.65
N ARG A 406 -34.31 -7.24 25.59
CA ARG A 406 -33.53 -6.78 26.74
C ARG A 406 -34.17 -5.56 27.42
N VAL A 407 -34.55 -4.55 26.64
CA VAL A 407 -35.23 -3.36 27.16
C VAL A 407 -36.60 -3.73 27.74
N TRP A 408 -37.31 -4.68 27.10
CA TRP A 408 -38.59 -5.14 27.60
C TRP A 408 -38.48 -5.94 28.90
N SER A 409 -37.48 -6.82 29.04
CA SER A 409 -37.23 -7.59 30.26
C SER A 409 -36.86 -6.68 31.43
N GLU A 410 -36.02 -5.66 31.20
CA GLU A 410 -35.70 -4.63 32.21
C GLU A 410 -36.97 -3.90 32.66
N ARG A 411 -37.78 -3.44 31.71
CA ARG A 411 -39.02 -2.74 32.01
C ARG A 411 -40.04 -3.63 32.73
N LEU A 412 -40.10 -4.92 32.39
CA LEU A 412 -40.97 -5.87 33.05
C LEU A 412 -40.51 -6.11 34.49
N ALA A 413 -39.22 -6.34 34.70
CA ALA A 413 -38.63 -6.50 36.03
C ALA A 413 -38.90 -5.29 36.93
N ASP A 414 -38.75 -4.08 36.38
CA ASP A 414 -39.07 -2.83 37.07
C ASP A 414 -40.52 -2.73 37.52
N ARG A 415 -41.47 -3.25 36.73
CA ARG A 415 -42.90 -3.29 37.10
C ARG A 415 -43.18 -4.36 38.15
N LEU A 416 -42.42 -5.45 38.16
CA LEU A 416 -42.60 -6.58 39.07
C LEU A 416 -41.78 -6.47 40.36
N LYS A 417 -40.94 -5.43 40.53
CA LYS A 417 -40.05 -5.24 41.69
C LYS A 417 -40.72 -5.29 43.07
N HIS A 418 -42.03 -5.06 43.13
CA HIS A 418 -42.82 -5.05 44.36
C HIS A 418 -43.16 -6.47 44.86
N ILE A 419 -42.99 -7.48 44.02
CA ILE A 419 -43.30 -8.88 44.33
C ILE A 419 -42.02 -9.53 44.88
N LYS A 420 -42.04 -9.87 46.17
CA LYS A 420 -40.90 -10.52 46.84
C LYS A 420 -40.83 -12.01 46.46
N LEU A 421 -39.69 -12.42 45.93
CA LEU A 421 -39.31 -13.82 45.75
C LEU A 421 -38.46 -14.31 46.94
N PRO A 422 -38.42 -15.63 47.22
CA PRO A 422 -37.48 -16.23 48.17
C PRO A 422 -36.02 -15.91 47.81
N GLU A 423 -35.17 -15.71 48.81
CA GLU A 423 -33.78 -15.21 48.65
C GLU A 423 -32.87 -16.11 47.81
N ASP A 424 -33.14 -17.42 47.73
CA ASP A 424 -32.36 -18.39 46.95
C ASP A 424 -32.52 -18.27 45.42
N ARG A 425 -33.38 -17.38 44.92
CA ARG A 425 -33.73 -17.27 43.49
C ARG A 425 -33.48 -15.89 42.87
N ARG A 426 -32.65 -15.06 43.51
CA ARG A 426 -32.31 -13.73 42.97
C ARG A 426 -31.17 -13.82 41.97
N VAL A 427 -31.26 -13.05 40.90
CA VAL A 427 -30.25 -12.93 39.82
C VAL A 427 -28.86 -12.75 40.43
N THR A 428 -27.96 -13.69 40.11
CA THR A 428 -26.58 -13.70 40.63
C THR A 428 -25.55 -13.28 39.58
N VAL A 429 -25.97 -13.14 38.32
CA VAL A 429 -25.08 -12.85 37.21
C VAL A 429 -24.82 -11.35 37.06
N CYS A 430 -23.59 -11.04 36.61
CA CYS A 430 -23.14 -9.68 36.34
C CYS A 430 -24.06 -8.97 35.33
N PRO A 431 -24.50 -7.73 35.59
CA PRO A 431 -25.36 -6.95 34.70
C PRO A 431 -24.80 -6.72 33.28
N GLU A 432 -23.49 -6.91 33.09
CA GLU A 432 -22.79 -6.74 31.81
C GLU A 432 -22.75 -8.03 30.97
N SER A 433 -23.17 -9.18 31.53
CA SER A 433 -23.21 -10.46 30.81
C SER A 433 -24.43 -10.56 29.89
N ASP A 434 -24.30 -11.19 28.73
CA ASP A 434 -25.44 -11.53 27.88
C ASP A 434 -26.39 -12.53 28.54
N GLU A 435 -25.96 -13.26 29.56
CA GLU A 435 -26.82 -14.17 30.33
C GLU A 435 -27.76 -13.42 31.31
N TYR A 436 -27.46 -12.15 31.63
CA TYR A 436 -28.21 -11.36 32.60
C TYR A 436 -29.69 -11.16 32.22
N PHE A 437 -29.99 -10.90 30.94
CA PHE A 437 -31.37 -10.67 30.51
C PHE A 437 -32.20 -11.97 30.52
N LEU A 438 -31.56 -13.14 30.35
CA LEU A 438 -32.23 -14.43 30.44
C LEU A 438 -32.62 -14.72 31.89
N GLU A 439 -31.70 -14.52 32.84
CA GLU A 439 -32.02 -14.66 34.27
C GLU A 439 -33.09 -13.66 34.72
N LEU A 440 -33.08 -12.44 34.15
CA LEU A 440 -34.11 -11.44 34.43
C LEU A 440 -35.49 -11.86 33.90
N LEU A 441 -35.55 -12.51 32.74
CA LEU A 441 -36.79 -13.07 32.21
C LEU A 441 -37.30 -14.22 33.07
N ASP A 442 -36.43 -15.13 33.51
CA ASP A 442 -36.78 -16.22 34.42
C ASP A 442 -37.30 -15.67 35.77
N GLU A 443 -36.67 -14.62 36.30
CA GLU A 443 -37.15 -13.93 37.51
C GLU A 443 -38.53 -13.29 37.30
N CYS A 444 -38.74 -12.68 36.14
CA CYS A 444 -40.04 -12.11 35.78
C CYS A 444 -41.11 -13.19 35.66
N GLU A 445 -40.81 -14.35 35.06
CA GLU A 445 -41.71 -15.49 34.95
C GLU A 445 -42.14 -15.97 36.34
N LEU A 446 -41.19 -16.21 37.24
CA LEU A 446 -41.48 -16.62 38.62
C LEU A 446 -42.34 -15.60 39.38
N LYS A 447 -42.08 -14.29 39.19
CA LYS A 447 -42.90 -13.23 39.81
C LYS A 447 -44.31 -13.19 39.22
N LEU A 448 -44.45 -13.44 37.92
CA LEU A 448 -45.76 -13.51 37.25
C LEU A 448 -46.55 -14.73 37.72
N ASP A 449 -45.92 -15.88 37.95
CA ASP A 449 -46.58 -17.07 38.52
C ASP A 449 -47.11 -16.79 39.93
N VAL A 450 -46.30 -16.17 40.79
CA VAL A 450 -46.75 -15.74 42.13
C VAL A 450 -47.91 -14.75 42.06
N LEU A 451 -47.92 -13.86 41.06
CA LEU A 451 -49.03 -12.94 40.83
C LEU A 451 -50.28 -13.68 40.34
N LEU A 452 -50.11 -14.68 39.46
CA LEU A 452 -51.19 -15.51 38.94
C LEU A 452 -51.85 -16.31 40.08
N GLU A 453 -51.06 -16.95 40.94
CA GLU A 453 -51.56 -17.65 42.14
C GLU A 453 -52.34 -16.71 43.07
N LYS A 454 -51.86 -15.48 43.27
CA LYS A 454 -52.55 -14.47 44.09
C LYS A 454 -53.83 -13.94 43.46
N LEU A 455 -53.99 -14.05 42.16
CA LEU A 455 -55.19 -13.68 41.42
C LEU A 455 -56.16 -14.85 41.24
N GLN A 456 -55.67 -16.08 41.39
CA GLN A 456 -56.47 -17.29 41.29
C GLN A 456 -57.58 -17.29 42.35
N GLY A 457 -58.83 -17.48 41.92
CA GLY A 457 -60.01 -17.43 42.79
C GLY A 457 -60.57 -16.04 43.09
N LYS A 458 -59.99 -14.97 42.53
CA LYS A 458 -60.54 -13.60 42.60
C LYS A 458 -61.38 -13.25 41.37
N ASP A 459 -62.41 -12.44 41.55
CA ASP A 459 -63.25 -11.93 40.46
C ASP A 459 -62.50 -10.83 39.67
N LEU A 460 -61.73 -11.28 38.66
CA LEU A 460 -60.96 -10.43 37.75
C LEU A 460 -61.80 -9.29 37.12
N PRO A 461 -63.03 -9.53 36.61
CA PRO A 461 -63.89 -8.45 36.12
C PRO A 461 -64.24 -7.39 37.17
N ALA A 462 -64.47 -7.78 38.43
CA ALA A 462 -64.75 -6.83 39.51
C ALA A 462 -63.50 -6.00 39.87
N ILE A 463 -62.33 -6.63 39.97
CA ILE A 463 -61.05 -5.95 40.24
C ILE A 463 -60.70 -4.99 39.11
N LYS A 464 -60.90 -5.39 37.85
CA LYS A 464 -60.67 -4.53 36.69
C LYS A 464 -61.57 -3.29 36.72
N ARG A 465 -62.85 -3.47 37.09
CA ARG A 465 -63.82 -2.38 37.25
C ARG A 465 -63.45 -1.43 38.40
N GLU A 466 -62.91 -1.95 39.51
CA GLU A 466 -62.41 -1.14 40.63
C GLU A 466 -61.14 -0.34 40.25
N ILE A 467 -60.23 -0.92 39.45
CA ILE A 467 -59.04 -0.22 38.94
C ILE A 467 -59.42 0.89 37.93
N GLU A 468 -60.43 0.67 37.10
CA GLU A 468 -60.95 1.64 36.13
C GLU A 468 -61.77 2.77 36.80
N GLU A 469 -62.20 2.58 38.05
CA GLU A 469 -62.91 3.61 38.81
C GLU A 469 -61.93 4.70 39.29
N VAL A 470 -62.19 5.95 38.90
CA VAL A 470 -61.32 7.13 39.13
C VAL A 470 -60.91 7.33 40.60
N GLY A 471 -61.70 6.79 41.55
CA GLY A 471 -61.40 6.81 42.98
C GLY A 471 -60.28 5.88 43.45
N PHE A 472 -59.88 4.87 42.67
CA PHE A 472 -58.83 3.92 43.07
C PHE A 472 -57.46 4.59 43.17
N SER A 473 -57.11 5.50 42.25
CA SER A 473 -55.85 6.26 42.29
C SER A 473 -55.75 7.13 43.55
N VAL A 474 -56.83 7.83 43.91
CA VAL A 474 -56.90 8.66 45.14
C VAL A 474 -56.81 7.79 46.40
N LYS A 475 -57.46 6.63 46.41
CA LYS A 475 -57.48 5.69 47.54
C LYS A 475 -56.16 4.90 47.68
N ALA A 476 -55.42 4.73 46.59
CA ALA A 476 -54.08 4.13 46.58
C ALA A 476 -53.01 5.13 47.05
N GLU A 477 -53.06 6.39 46.60
CA GLU A 477 -52.18 7.47 47.08
C GLU A 477 -52.37 7.76 48.58
N GLY A 478 -53.61 7.70 49.08
CA GLY A 478 -53.90 7.83 50.51
C GLY A 478 -53.31 6.70 51.39
N ARG A 479 -53.17 5.48 50.85
CA ARG A 479 -52.59 4.34 51.58
C ARG A 479 -51.06 4.30 51.56
N LEU A 480 -50.42 4.90 50.55
CA LEU A 480 -48.96 5.00 50.48
C LEU A 480 -48.37 5.93 51.55
N ARG A 481 -49.10 6.95 52.00
CA ARG A 481 -48.66 7.83 53.10
C ARG A 481 -48.73 7.19 54.49
N ALA A 482 -49.51 6.13 54.68
CA ALA A 482 -49.72 5.53 56.00
C ALA A 482 -48.63 4.52 56.42
N ASN A 483 -47.83 4.00 55.48
CA ASN A 483 -46.85 2.94 55.74
C ASN A 483 -45.39 3.43 55.92
N ALA A 484 -45.17 4.73 56.13
CA ALA A 484 -43.84 5.32 56.30
C ALA A 484 -43.36 5.45 57.77
N PHE A 485 -44.02 4.78 58.73
CA PHE A 485 -43.55 4.71 60.12
C PHE A 485 -42.88 3.35 60.37
N ILE A 486 -41.57 3.29 60.15
CA ILE A 486 -40.74 2.20 60.66
C ILE A 486 -40.55 2.43 62.16
N LYS A 487 -41.07 1.50 62.99
CA LYS A 487 -40.67 1.38 64.39
C LYS A 487 -39.34 0.65 64.42
N THR A 488 -38.29 1.30 64.88
CA THR A 488 -37.01 0.67 65.23
C THR A 488 -37.04 0.33 66.72
N GLU A 489 -36.94 -0.96 67.02
CA GLU A 489 -36.69 -1.48 68.36
C GLU A 489 -35.20 -1.34 68.70
N ASP A 490 -34.94 -1.03 69.96
CA ASP A 490 -33.61 -0.91 70.55
C ASP A 490 -32.91 -2.28 70.66
N ASP A 491 -31.57 -2.21 70.62
CA ASP A 491 -30.63 -2.72 71.63
C ASP A 491 -29.51 -3.68 71.16
N LEU A 492 -28.32 -3.36 71.68
CA LEU A 492 -27.07 -4.14 71.83
C LEU A 492 -26.11 -4.31 70.64
N SER A 493 -25.04 -3.49 70.67
CA SER A 493 -23.67 -4.03 70.79
C SER A 493 -22.70 -2.92 71.19
N GLU A 494 -22.13 -3.07 72.39
CA GLU A 494 -20.87 -2.47 72.83
C GLU A 494 -19.75 -2.78 71.81
N GLU A 495 -18.72 -1.92 71.73
CA GLU A 495 -17.29 -2.28 71.69
C GLU A 495 -16.42 -1.02 71.57
N GLU A 496 -15.56 -0.87 72.57
CA GLU A 496 -14.17 -0.38 72.54
C GLU A 496 -13.83 1.10 72.25
N ASP A 497 -13.67 1.79 73.37
CA ASP A 497 -12.62 2.75 73.72
C ASP A 497 -11.29 2.63 72.94
N LYS A 498 -10.85 3.73 72.32
CA LYS A 498 -9.49 4.33 72.41
C LYS A 498 -9.26 5.40 71.34
N GLY A 499 -8.81 6.58 71.75
CA GLY A 499 -8.29 7.57 70.78
C GLY A 499 -8.14 8.99 71.32
N GLU A 500 -7.21 9.16 72.26
CA GLU A 500 -6.25 10.26 72.36
C GLU A 500 -6.70 11.69 71.98
N LYS A 501 -6.79 12.53 73.02
CA LYS A 501 -6.94 13.99 72.93
C LYS A 501 -5.70 14.59 72.27
N ASP A 502 -5.84 15.05 71.03
CA ASP A 502 -5.04 16.15 70.50
C ASP A 502 -5.98 17.32 70.20
N GLU A 503 -5.94 18.34 71.07
CA GLU A 503 -6.49 19.66 70.80
C GLU A 503 -5.52 20.43 69.90
N PRO A 504 -5.84 20.74 68.64
CA PRO A 504 -5.09 21.72 67.90
C PRO A 504 -5.58 23.14 68.25
N ASP A 505 -4.73 23.81 69.04
CA ASP A 505 -4.57 25.24 69.27
C ASP A 505 -5.43 26.16 68.36
N VAL A 506 -6.50 26.72 68.93
CA VAL A 506 -7.36 27.69 68.26
C VAL A 506 -6.59 29.01 68.15
N LEU A 507 -6.06 29.30 66.96
CA LEU A 507 -5.43 30.57 66.64
C LEU A 507 -6.36 31.73 67.00
N SER A 508 -5.94 32.53 67.98
CA SER A 508 -6.69 33.70 68.45
C SER A 508 -7.05 34.63 67.28
N ARG A 509 -8.21 35.29 67.41
CA ARG A 509 -8.76 36.25 66.45
C ARG A 509 -7.75 37.35 66.06
N GLU A 510 -6.81 37.65 66.93
CA GLU A 510 -5.74 38.63 66.69
C GLU A 510 -4.67 38.11 65.73
N GLU A 511 -4.30 36.83 65.83
CA GLU A 511 -3.38 36.13 64.91
C GLU A 511 -3.96 36.04 63.50
N LEU A 512 -5.26 35.75 63.40
CA LEU A 512 -5.98 35.67 62.13
C LEU A 512 -6.11 37.05 61.44
N LYS A 513 -6.30 38.10 62.24
CA LYS A 513 -6.27 39.49 61.76
C LYS A 513 -4.88 39.88 61.28
N ARG A 514 -3.83 39.48 62.00
CA ARG A 514 -2.44 39.75 61.61
C ARG A 514 -2.09 39.07 60.29
N GLN A 515 -2.49 37.81 60.09
CA GLN A 515 -2.32 37.10 58.82
C GLN A 515 -3.10 37.73 57.67
N SER A 516 -4.36 38.13 57.89
CA SER A 516 -5.15 38.81 56.86
C SER A 516 -4.55 40.16 56.46
N GLN A 517 -4.06 40.94 57.43
CA GLN A 517 -3.39 42.21 57.14
C GLN A 517 -2.09 42.01 56.36
N GLN A 518 -1.31 40.97 56.68
CA GLN A 518 -0.07 40.64 55.98
C GLN A 518 -0.31 40.24 54.50
N ILE A 519 -1.43 39.55 54.23
CA ILE A 519 -1.86 39.21 52.86
C ILE A 519 -2.28 40.47 52.09
N ILE A 520 -3.00 41.39 52.73
CA ILE A 520 -3.42 42.66 52.11
C ILE A 520 -2.19 43.54 51.80
N ASP A 521 -1.25 43.65 52.73
CA ASP A 521 -0.01 44.44 52.56
C ASP A 521 0.92 43.85 51.50
N SER A 522 0.90 42.52 51.33
CA SER A 522 1.67 41.85 50.27
C SER A 522 1.12 42.09 48.86
N LYS A 523 -0.19 42.40 48.73
CA LYS A 523 -0.86 42.68 47.45
C LYS A 523 -0.95 44.17 47.10
N SER A 524 -0.75 45.07 48.06
CA SER A 524 -0.86 46.52 47.85
C SER A 524 0.45 47.21 47.37
N LYS A 525 1.60 46.51 47.36
CA LYS A 525 2.86 47.06 46.82
C LYS A 525 2.89 47.05 45.29
N LYS A 526 2.39 48.12 44.65
CA LYS A 526 2.64 48.46 43.24
C LYS A 526 4.16 48.54 42.97
N LYS A 527 4.70 47.62 42.16
CA LYS A 527 6.09 47.66 41.68
C LYS A 527 6.31 48.86 40.76
N ARG A 528 7.17 49.80 41.18
CA ARG A 528 7.78 50.83 40.32
C ARG A 528 8.66 50.14 39.27
N GLY A 529 8.36 50.34 37.98
CA GLY A 529 9.18 49.84 36.87
C GLY A 529 10.58 50.44 36.88
N LYS A 530 11.61 49.60 36.82
CA LYS A 530 12.99 50.02 36.54
C LYS A 530 13.30 49.82 35.06
N LYS A 531 13.76 50.92 34.45
CA LYS A 531 14.23 51.08 33.07
C LYS A 531 15.34 50.08 32.70
N LYS A 532 15.24 49.49 31.51
CA LYS A 532 16.35 48.85 30.79
C LYS A 532 17.45 49.89 30.52
N LYS A 533 18.67 49.64 31.00
CA LYS A 533 19.89 50.23 30.44
C LYS A 533 20.37 49.33 29.32
N GLY A 534 20.67 49.93 28.17
CA GLY A 534 21.28 49.26 27.03
C GLY A 534 22.80 49.37 26.98
N ARG A 535 23.36 48.59 26.04
CA ARG A 535 24.73 48.57 25.47
C ARG A 535 25.84 48.21 26.45
N VAL A 536 26.83 47.40 26.09
CA VAL A 536 27.57 47.29 24.81
C VAL A 536 27.65 45.85 24.31
#